data_AF-A0A1Y4VJ89-F1
#
_entry.id   AF-A0A1Y4VJ89-F1
#
_cell.length_a   1.000
_cell.length_b   1.000
_cell.length_c   1.000
_cell.angle_alpha   90.00
_cell.angle_beta   90.00
_cell.angle_gamma   90.00
#
_symmetry.space_group_name_H-M   'P 1'
#
loop_
_entity.id
_entity.type
_entity.pdbx_description
1 polymer ?
#
loop_
_entity_poly.entity_id
_entity_poly.type
_entity_poly.pdbx_seq_one_letter_code
_entity_poly.pdbx_strand_id
1 'polypeptide(L)' 'MKDLYAVMDKMLMVESELQALETVTAIMKEGCRTKESQEMEDMLYVIETYLLGVTKHLRSSIHSLDEFLAEQKRD' A
#
# COMPACT_ATOMS: atom_id res chain seq x y z
N MET A 1 -9.11 14.84 18.20
CA MET A 1 -7.99 13.91 18.52
C MET A 1 -8.38 12.43 18.41
N LYS A 2 -9.37 11.92 19.16
CA LYS A 2 -9.75 10.48 19.06
C LYS A 2 -10.11 10.04 17.64
N ASP A 3 -10.84 10.85 16.89
CA ASP A 3 -11.23 10.52 15.51
C ASP A 3 -10.03 10.46 14.56
N LEU A 4 -9.01 11.29 14.79
CA LEU A 4 -7.79 11.28 13.97
C LEU A 4 -6.93 10.03 14.24
N TYR A 5 -6.86 9.56 15.49
CA TYR A 5 -6.23 8.27 15.80
C TYR A 5 -6.98 7.11 15.15
N ALA A 6 -8.32 7.13 15.16
CA ALA A 6 -9.12 6.12 14.48
C ALA A 6 -8.92 6.14 12.95
N VAL A 7 -8.69 7.31 12.36
CA VAL A 7 -8.31 7.44 10.94
C VAL A 7 -6.91 6.86 10.70
N MET A 8 -5.94 7.17 11.56
CA MET A 8 -4.58 6.61 11.49
C MET A 8 -4.60 5.07 11.52
N ASP A 9 -5.35 4.48 12.45
CA ASP A 9 -5.48 3.03 12.56
C ASP A 9 -6.05 2.40 11.28
N LYS A 10 -7.07 3.03 10.69
CA LYS A 10 -7.63 2.60 9.40
C LYS A 10 -6.61 2.70 8.27
N MET A 11 -5.84 3.79 8.21
CA MET A 11 -4.83 3.98 7.18
C MET A 11 -3.70 2.94 7.29
N LEU A 12 -3.24 2.64 8.50
CA LEU A 12 -2.26 1.58 8.77
C LEU A 12 -2.79 0.20 8.37
N MET A 13 -4.07 -0.07 8.64
CA MET A 13 -4.70 -1.32 8.26
C MET A 13 -4.79 -1.47 6.73
N VAL A 14 -5.20 -0.41 6.02
CA VAL A 14 -5.20 -0.38 4.55
C VAL A 14 -3.79 -0.52 3.98
N GLU A 15 -2.78 0.09 4.61
CA GLU A 15 -1.39 -0.06 4.19
C GLU A 15 -0.93 -1.53 4.26
N SER A 16 -1.29 -2.24 5.33
CA SER A 16 -1.01 -3.67 5.49
C SER A 16 -1.69 -4.51 4.40
N GLU A 17 -2.96 -4.24 4.09
CA GLU A 17 -3.69 -4.93 3.02
C GLU A 17 -3.06 -4.68 1.64
N LEU A 18 -2.62 -3.45 1.35
CA LEU A 18 -1.92 -3.12 0.11
C LEU A 18 -0.58 -3.87 0.00
N GLN A 19 0.21 -3.95 1.07
CA GLN A 19 1.46 -4.71 1.09
C GLN A 19 1.23 -6.22 0.87
N ALA A 20 0.15 -6.77 1.44
CA ALA A 20 -0.23 -8.16 1.20
C ALA A 20 -0.61 -8.37 -0.27
N LEU A 21 -1.34 -7.44 -0.87
CA LEU A 21 -1.72 -7.50 -2.28
C LEU A 21 -0.51 -7.38 -3.21
N GLU A 22 0.43 -6.47 -2.94
CA GLU A 22 1.72 -6.38 -3.65
C GLU A 22 2.47 -7.73 -3.62
N THR A 23 2.51 -8.38 -2.46
CA THR A 23 3.15 -9.69 -2.29
C THR A 23 2.48 -10.77 -3.13
N VAL A 24 1.14 -10.84 -3.11
CA VAL A 24 0.39 -11.82 -3.92
C VAL A 24 0.58 -11.56 -5.41
N THR A 25 0.52 -10.30 -5.84
CA THR A 25 0.76 -9.93 -7.25
C THR A 25 2.16 -10.35 -7.70
N ALA A 26 3.20 -10.15 -6.89
CA ALA A 26 4.55 -10.59 -7.19
C ALA A 26 4.66 -12.12 -7.34
N ILE A 27 4.02 -12.89 -6.45
CA ILE A 27 3.98 -14.36 -6.52
C ILE A 27 3.26 -14.81 -7.80
N MET A 28 2.13 -14.20 -8.13
CA MET A 28 1.37 -14.52 -9.35
C MET A 28 2.18 -14.22 -10.60
N LYS A 29 2.90 -13.10 -10.62
CA LYS A 29 3.73 -12.67 -11.76
C LYS A 29 4.84 -13.69 -12.06
N GLU A 30 5.54 -14.15 -11.02
CA GLU A 30 6.54 -15.21 -11.15
C GLU A 30 5.91 -16.55 -11.62
N GLY A 31 4.71 -16.86 -11.12
CA GLY A 31 3.93 -18.02 -11.60
C GLY A 31 3.52 -17.93 -13.08
N CYS A 32 3.28 -16.74 -13.60
CA CYS A 32 3.00 -16.50 -15.02
C CYS A 32 4.27 -16.64 -15.86
N ARG A 33 5.38 -16.07 -15.39
CA ARG A 33 6.69 -16.15 -16.04
C ARG A 33 7.15 -17.60 -16.20
N THR A 34 7.01 -18.42 -15.16
CA THR A 34 7.33 -19.86 -15.19
C THR A 34 6.45 -20.68 -16.12
N LYS A 35 5.24 -20.19 -16.44
CA LYS A 35 4.28 -20.82 -17.36
C LYS A 35 4.29 -20.20 -18.76
N GLU A 36 5.21 -19.27 -19.04
CA GLU A 36 5.31 -18.54 -20.31
C GLU A 36 4.00 -17.82 -20.70
N SER A 37 3.24 -17.34 -19.71
CA SER A 37 1.96 -16.63 -19.92
C SER A 37 2.16 -15.11 -19.95
N GLN A 38 2.68 -14.60 -21.07
CA GLN A 38 3.07 -13.19 -21.22
C GLN A 38 1.91 -12.21 -20.98
N GLU A 39 0.72 -12.47 -21.53
CA GLU A 39 -0.43 -11.56 -21.39
C GLU A 39 -0.83 -11.35 -19.92
N MET A 40 -0.78 -12.41 -19.11
CA MET A 40 -1.09 -12.35 -17.69
C MET A 40 0.04 -11.69 -16.90
N GLU A 41 1.30 -11.96 -17.26
CA GLU A 41 2.46 -11.29 -16.68
C GLU A 41 2.40 -9.77 -16.89
N ASP A 42 2.07 -9.32 -18.11
CA ASP A 42 1.92 -7.90 -18.45
C ASP A 42 0.79 -7.24 -17.63
N MET A 43 -0.35 -7.90 -17.49
CA MET A 43 -1.45 -7.42 -16.64
C MET A 43 -1.03 -7.29 -15.17
N LEU A 44 -0.31 -8.29 -14.64
CA LEU A 44 0.18 -8.27 -13.26
C LEU A 44 1.24 -7.20 -13.04
N TYR A 45 2.08 -6.90 -14.04
CA TYR A 45 3.04 -5.79 -13.99
C TYR A 45 2.34 -4.42 -13.88
N VAL A 46 1.25 -4.21 -14.64
CA VAL A 46 0.44 -2.98 -14.54
C VAL A 46 -0.19 -2.85 -13.16
N ILE A 47 -0.75 -3.95 -12.62
CA ILE A 47 -1.34 -3.97 -11.28
C ILE A 47 -0.27 -3.64 -10.22
N GLU A 48 0.90 -4.28 -10.29
CA GLU A 48 2.02 -4.02 -9.37
C GLU A 48 2.44 -2.54 -9.40
N THR A 49 2.56 -1.95 -10.59
CA THR A 49 2.92 -0.54 -10.76
C THR A 49 1.88 0.38 -10.09
N TYR A 50 0.60 0.09 -10.27
CA TYR A 50 -0.48 0.84 -9.64
C TYR A 50 -0.45 0.71 -8.11
N LEU A 51 -0.30 -0.51 -7.59
CA LEU A 51 -0.21 -0.77 -6.14
C LEU A 51 0.93 -0.01 -5.49
N LEU A 52 2.14 -0.06 -6.08
CA LEU A 52 3.29 0.70 -5.59
C LEU A 52 3.01 2.20 -5.50
N GLY A 53 2.30 2.75 -6.48
CA GLY A 53 1.87 4.15 -6.47
C GLY A 53 0.92 4.46 -5.31
N VAL A 54 -0.13 3.66 -5.15
CA VAL A 54 -1.13 3.84 -4.08
C VAL A 54 -0.49 3.68 -2.69
N THR A 55 0.31 2.64 -2.48
CA THR A 55 1.03 2.39 -1.22
C THR A 55 1.94 3.56 -0.85
N LYS A 56 2.67 4.13 -1.83
CA LYS A 56 3.52 5.30 -1.62
C LYS A 56 2.70 6.53 -1.20
N HIS A 57 1.58 6.79 -1.86
CA HIS A 57 0.68 7.91 -1.51
C HIS A 57 0.07 7.74 -0.11
N LEU A 58 -0.34 6.52 0.23
CA LEU A 58 -0.89 6.22 1.55
C LEU A 58 0.15 6.41 2.66
N ARG A 59 1.37 5.89 2.47
CA ARG A 59 2.49 6.11 3.40
C ARG A 59 2.79 7.59 3.63
N SER A 60 2.78 8.39 2.56
CA SER A 60 2.94 9.84 2.68
C SER A 60 1.84 10.47 3.52
N SER A 61 0.59 10.03 3.34
CA SER A 61 -0.55 10.54 4.10
C SER A 61 -0.50 10.14 5.57
N ILE A 62 -0.09 8.90 5.86
CA ILE A 62 0.17 8.39 7.21
C ILE A 62 1.24 9.25 7.89
N HIS A 63 2.36 9.50 7.21
CA HIS A 63 3.45 10.29 7.74
C HIS A 63 3.01 11.73 8.09
N SER A 64 2.31 12.42 7.19
CA SER A 64 1.80 13.76 7.46
C SER A 64 0.81 13.82 8.62
N LEU A 65 -0.03 12.79 8.78
CA LEU A 65 -0.94 12.71 9.92
C LEU A 65 -0.19 12.44 11.22
N ASP A 66 0.86 11.63 11.19
CA ASP A 66 1.69 11.33 12.36
C ASP A 66 2.44 12.58 12.85
N GLU A 67 3.04 13.33 11.93
CA GLU A 67 3.68 14.63 12.22
C GLU A 67 2.68 15.60 12.86
N PHE A 68 1.50 15.75 12.26
CA PHE A 68 0.44 16.61 12.80
C PHE A 68 0.02 16.19 14.22
N LEU A 69 -0.18 14.89 14.47
CA LEU A 69 -0.55 14.36 15.79
C LEU A 69 0.58 14.53 16.82
N ALA A 70 1.84 14.48 16.39
CA ALA A 70 3.00 14.70 17.24
C ALA A 70 3.14 16.18 17.65
N GLU A 71 2.89 17.12 16.74
CA GLU A 71 2.88 18.55 17.02
C GLU A 71 1.77 18.91 18.02
N GLN A 72 0.55 18.42 17.80
CA GLN A 72 -0.60 18.66 18.71
C GLN A 72 -0.43 18.06 20.12
N LYS A 73 0.52 17.15 20.33
CA LYS A 73 0.87 16.63 21.67
C LYS A 73 1.87 17.49 22.42
N ARG A 74 2.62 18.34 21.71
CA ARG A 74 3.65 19.22 22.27
C ARG A 74 3.05 20.55 22.77
N ASP A 75 1.92 20.95 22.19
CA ASP A 75 1.07 22.07 22.60
C ASP A 75 0.07 21.66 23.69
#